data_AF-A0A6I9NFU8-F1
#
_entry.id   AF-A0A6I9NFU8-F1
#
_cell.length_a   1.000
_cell.length_b   1.000
_cell.length_c   1.000
_cell.angle_alpha   90.00
_cell.angle_beta   90.00
_cell.angle_gamma   90.00
#
_symmetry.space_group_name_H-M   'P 1'
#
loop_
_entity.id
_entity.type
_entity.pdbx_description
1 polymer ?
#
loop_
_entity_poly.entity_id
_entity_poly.type
_entity_poly.pdbx_seq_one_letter_code
_entity_poly.pdbx_strand_id
1 'polypeptide(L)'
;ILKVCFSLQTFTTQETITNAESARDWFLKTANDKSAVAKHFVALSTNAVKVKDFGIDTANMFEFWDWVGGRYSLWSAIGLSIALHIGKFLYLVSPY
;
A
#
# COMPACT_ATOMS: atom_id res chain seq x y z
N ILE A 1 -11.99 8.28 -6.60
CA ILE A 1 -11.86 7.16 -5.63
C ILE A 1 -10.55 7.39 -4.89
N LEU A 2 -10.61 7.84 -3.62
CA LEU A 2 -9.40 8.01 -2.81
C LEU A 2 -8.91 6.61 -2.41
N LYS A 3 -7.70 6.24 -2.83
CA LYS A 3 -7.01 5.00 -2.41
C LYS A 3 -5.79 5.38 -1.58
N VAL A 4 -5.74 4.93 -0.34
CA VAL A 4 -4.60 5.16 0.55
C VAL A 4 -3.63 3.99 0.41
N CYS A 5 -2.39 4.29 0.04
CA CYS A 5 -1.34 3.30 -0.20
C CYS A 5 -0.27 3.38 0.89
N PHE A 6 0.08 2.25 1.50
CA PHE A 6 1.19 2.16 2.45
C PHE A 6 2.22 1.16 1.97
N SER A 7 3.50 1.52 2.13
CA SER A 7 4.63 0.72 1.67
C SER A 7 5.57 0.39 2.82
N LEU A 8 5.70 -0.90 3.11
CA LEU A 8 6.58 -1.37 4.19
C LEU A 8 6.85 -2.88 4.06
N GLN A 9 8.13 -3.20 3.95
CA GLN A 9 8.58 -4.55 3.67
C GLN A 9 8.26 -5.52 4.82
N THR A 10 8.62 -5.17 6.05
CA THR A 10 8.51 -6.09 7.19
C THR A 10 7.25 -5.91 8.03
N PHE A 11 6.48 -4.84 7.81
CA PHE A 11 5.31 -4.55 8.66
C PHE A 11 5.65 -4.46 10.15
N THR A 12 6.83 -3.91 10.44
CA THR A 12 7.33 -3.66 11.80
C THR A 12 7.74 -2.21 12.05
N THR A 13 7.86 -1.38 10.99
CA THR A 13 8.26 0.03 11.14
C THR A 13 7.15 0.81 11.84
N GLN A 14 7.45 1.27 13.05
CA GLN A 14 6.46 1.83 13.95
C GLN A 14 5.81 3.09 13.38
N GLU A 15 6.61 3.95 12.74
CA GLU A 15 6.14 5.20 12.13
C GLU A 15 5.11 4.94 11.02
N THR A 16 5.37 3.95 10.16
CA THR A 16 4.48 3.64 9.02
C THR A 16 3.18 2.99 9.50
N ILE A 17 3.24 2.13 10.53
CA ILE A 17 2.05 1.51 11.12
C ILE A 17 1.19 2.57 11.82
N THR A 18 1.79 3.43 12.65
CA THR A 18 1.06 4.51 13.33
C THR A 18 0.38 5.45 12.34
N ASN A 19 1.05 5.80 11.24
CA ASN A 19 0.43 6.60 10.18
C ASN A 19 -0.71 5.86 9.48
N ALA A 20 -0.56 4.56 9.22
CA ALA A 20 -1.61 3.76 8.60
C ALA A 20 -2.85 3.65 9.49
N GLU A 21 -2.67 3.36 10.78
CA GLU A 21 -3.75 3.29 11.76
C GLU A 21 -4.45 4.65 11.90
N SER A 22 -3.69 5.75 11.98
CA SER A 22 -4.26 7.10 12.04
C SER A 22 -5.12 7.42 10.81
N ALA A 23 -4.67 7.05 9.62
CA ALA A 23 -5.42 7.23 8.38
C ALA A 23 -6.68 6.34 8.33
N ARG A 24 -6.59 5.09 8.80
CA ARG A 24 -7.74 4.18 8.90
C ARG A 24 -8.77 4.74 9.86
N ASP A 25 -8.37 5.22 11.03
CA ASP A 25 -9.27 5.74 12.04
C ASP A 25 -9.94 7.04 11.58
N TRP A 26 -9.21 7.91 10.88
CA TRP A 26 -9.79 9.07 10.21
C TRP A 26 -10.82 8.65 9.15
N PHE A 27 -10.49 7.67 8.31
CA PHE A 27 -11.39 7.21 7.26
C PHE A 27 -12.66 6.58 7.83
N LEU A 28 -12.55 5.76 8.87
CA LEU A 28 -13.71 5.13 9.52
C LEU A 28 -14.66 6.14 10.16
N LYS A 29 -14.14 7.25 10.69
CA LYS A 29 -14.97 8.36 11.21
C LYS A 29 -15.80 9.02 10.12
N THR A 30 -15.33 9.01 8.87
CA THR A 30 -16.06 9.62 7.73
C THR A 30 -16.94 8.63 6.98
N ALA A 31 -16.46 7.40 6.78
CA ALA A 31 -17.16 6.38 6.00
C ALA A 31 -18.27 5.66 6.80
N ASN A 32 -18.15 5.61 8.13
CA ASN A 32 -19.06 4.93 9.06
C ASN A 32 -19.34 3.44 8.74
N ASP A 33 -18.51 2.82 7.88
CA ASP A 33 -18.58 1.42 7.49
C ASP A 33 -17.16 0.82 7.46
N LYS A 34 -16.96 -0.24 8.24
CA LYS A 34 -15.68 -0.96 8.28
C LYS A 34 -15.38 -1.73 7.00
N SER A 35 -16.41 -2.15 6.25
CA SER A 35 -16.23 -2.86 4.98
C SER A 35 -15.59 -1.99 3.90
N ALA A 36 -15.69 -0.66 4.05
CA ALA A 36 -15.10 0.29 3.12
C ALA A 36 -13.56 0.29 3.17
N VAL A 37 -12.93 -0.17 4.26
CA VAL A 37 -11.46 -0.26 4.36
C VAL A 37 -10.91 -1.15 3.25
N ALA A 38 -11.53 -2.31 3.00
CA ALA A 38 -11.10 -3.25 1.97
C ALA A 38 -11.10 -2.66 0.54
N LYS A 39 -11.90 -1.62 0.28
CA LYS A 39 -12.04 -0.99 -1.05
C LYS A 39 -11.16 0.26 -1.22
N HIS A 40 -10.79 0.91 -0.12
CA HIS A 40 -10.11 2.21 -0.11
C HIS A 40 -8.64 2.15 0.32
N PHE A 41 -8.19 1.00 0.81
CA PHE A 41 -6.81 0.80 1.25
C PHE A 41 -6.12 -0.25 0.39
N VAL A 42 -4.85 0.02 0.07
CA VAL A 42 -3.96 -0.86 -0.69
C VAL A 42 -2.67 -1.00 0.10
N ALA A 43 -2.18 -2.23 0.24
CA ALA A 43 -0.93 -2.52 0.95
C ALA A 43 0.16 -2.98 -0.02
N LEU A 44 1.37 -2.46 0.16
CA LEU A 44 2.57 -2.95 -0.50
C LEU A 44 3.41 -3.64 0.58
N SER A 45 3.39 -4.97 0.62
CA SER A 45 4.07 -5.76 1.65
C SER A 45 4.25 -7.23 1.26
N THR A 46 5.15 -7.93 1.95
CA THR A 46 5.28 -9.39 1.92
C THR A 46 4.48 -10.11 3.01
N ASN A 47 3.88 -9.37 3.96
CA ASN A 47 3.19 -9.97 5.11
C ASN A 47 1.66 -9.97 4.97
N ALA A 48 1.12 -10.98 4.30
CA ALA A 48 -0.31 -11.13 4.07
C ALA A 48 -1.15 -11.19 5.37
N VAL A 49 -0.60 -11.78 6.44
CA VAL A 49 -1.31 -11.92 7.72
C VAL A 49 -1.61 -10.54 8.31
N LYS A 50 -0.59 -9.68 8.41
CA LYS A 50 -0.76 -8.33 8.97
C LYS A 50 -1.61 -7.42 8.10
N VAL A 51 -1.56 -7.59 6.78
CA VAL A 51 -2.44 -6.86 5.85
C VAL A 51 -3.91 -7.25 6.05
N LYS A 52 -4.18 -8.54 6.22
CA LYS A 52 -5.52 -9.04 6.52
C LYS A 52 -6.00 -8.56 7.90
N ASP A 53 -5.16 -8.60 8.92
CA ASP A 53 -5.47 -8.12 10.27
C ASP A 53 -5.78 -6.62 10.29
N PHE A 54 -5.15 -5.84 9.41
CA PHE A 54 -5.46 -4.43 9.22
C PHE A 54 -6.85 -4.19 8.60
N GLY A 55 -7.43 -5.21 7.95
CA GLY A 55 -8.73 -5.16 7.29
C GLY A 55 -8.67 -4.87 5.79
N ILE A 56 -7.50 -5.02 5.17
CA ILE A 56 -7.32 -4.88 3.71
C ILE A 56 -7.56 -6.25 3.07
N ASP A 57 -8.28 -6.25 1.94
CA ASP A 57 -8.41 -7.44 1.12
C ASP A 57 -7.03 -7.79 0.54
N THR A 58 -6.58 -9.03 0.72
CA THR A 58 -5.29 -9.50 0.18
C THR A 58 -5.26 -9.43 -1.35
N ALA A 59 -6.39 -9.39 -2.04
CA ALA A 59 -6.44 -9.10 -3.48
C ALA A 59 -5.98 -7.66 -3.82
N ASN A 60 -6.02 -6.75 -2.85
CA ASN A 60 -5.49 -5.38 -2.91
C ASN A 60 -4.11 -5.27 -2.22
N MET A 61 -3.41 -6.39 -2.03
CA MET A 61 -2.01 -6.43 -1.61
C MET A 61 -1.11 -6.61 -2.83
N PHE A 62 -0.09 -5.77 -2.96
CA PHE A 62 0.95 -5.95 -3.97
C PHE A 62 2.26 -6.34 -3.27
N GLU A 63 2.72 -7.54 -3.58
CA GLU A 63 3.95 -8.07 -3.04
C GLU A 63 5.18 -7.47 -3.76
N PHE A 64 6.31 -7.42 -3.06
CA PHE A 64 7.63 -7.15 -3.63
C PHE A 64 8.67 -7.95 -2.86
N TRP A 65 9.73 -8.42 -3.52
CA TRP A 65 10.52 -9.54 -2.97
C TRP A 65 11.62 -9.05 -2.03
N ASP A 66 12.09 -9.92 -1.16
CA ASP A 66 13.08 -9.56 -0.13
C ASP A 66 14.44 -9.12 -0.68
N TRP A 67 14.77 -9.51 -1.92
CA TRP A 67 15.97 -9.07 -2.63
C TRP A 67 15.87 -7.63 -3.17
N VAL A 68 14.69 -7.01 -3.11
CA VAL A 68 14.48 -5.61 -3.45
C VAL A 68 14.89 -4.74 -2.27
N GLY A 69 16.12 -4.24 -2.29
CA GLY A 69 16.61 -3.33 -1.25
C GLY A 69 15.80 -2.01 -1.25
N GLY A 70 15.47 -1.50 -0.06
CA GLY A 70 14.56 -0.36 0.11
C GLY A 70 14.85 0.87 -0.76
N ARG A 71 16.13 1.22 -0.94
CA ARG A 71 16.55 2.37 -1.79
C ARG A 71 16.44 2.14 -3.30
N TYR A 72 16.27 0.90 -3.75
CA TYR A 72 16.09 0.51 -5.15
C TYR A 72 14.67 -0.01 -5.43
N SER A 73 13.79 0.06 -4.42
CA SER A 73 12.44 -0.50 -4.47
C SER A 73 11.47 0.27 -5.35
N LEU A 74 11.85 1.45 -5.84
CA LEU A 74 11.01 2.31 -6.67
C LEU A 74 10.41 1.56 -7.85
N TRP A 75 11.21 0.73 -8.54
CA TRP A 75 10.80 -0.02 -9.72
C TRP A 75 9.92 -1.24 -9.41
N SER A 76 9.67 -1.55 -8.14
CA SER A 76 8.79 -2.64 -7.71
C SER A 76 7.35 -2.16 -7.51
N ALA A 77 6.54 -2.96 -6.81
CA ALA A 77 5.21 -2.55 -6.36
C ALA A 77 5.20 -1.24 -5.56
N ILE A 78 6.32 -0.84 -4.94
CA ILE A 78 6.44 0.42 -4.20
C ILE A 78 6.20 1.65 -5.11
N GLY A 79 6.54 1.57 -6.40
CA GLY A 79 6.27 2.61 -7.39
C GLY A 79 4.81 2.73 -7.82
N LEU A 80 3.88 1.98 -7.20
CA LEU A 80 2.45 2.02 -7.55
C LEU A 80 1.86 3.44 -7.48
N SER A 81 2.30 4.27 -6.52
CA SER A 81 1.85 5.65 -6.41
C SER A 81 2.20 6.48 -7.66
N ILE A 82 3.37 6.23 -8.25
CA ILE A 82 3.81 6.87 -9.50
C ILE A 82 2.96 6.35 -10.66
N ALA A 83 2.81 5.03 -10.77
CA ALA A 83 1.99 4.42 -11.82
C ALA A 83 0.53 4.89 -11.81
N LEU A 84 -0.04 5.15 -10.62
CA LEU A 84 -1.38 5.74 -10.46
C LEU A 84 -1.45 7.21 -10.89
N HIS A 85 -0.35 7.96 -10.76
CA HIS A 85 -0.30 9.38 -11.09
C HIS A 85 -0.08 9.63 -12.58
N ILE A 86 0.87 8.93 -13.21
CA ILE A 86 1.26 9.15 -14.62
C ILE A 86 0.69 8.11 -15.60
N GLY A 87 0.03 7.07 -15.08
CA GLY A 87 -0.48 5.95 -15.86
C GLY A 87 0.55 4.84 -16.08
N LYS A 88 0.08 3.58 -16.03
CA LYS A 88 0.92 2.37 -16.16
C LYS A 88 1.75 2.34 -17.44
N PHE A 89 1.20 2.83 -18.55
CA PHE A 89 1.91 2.88 -19.83
C PHE A 89 3.17 3.75 -19.70
N LEU A 90 3.03 4.99 -19.19
CA LEU A 90 4.16 5.90 -19.03
C LEU A 90 5.19 5.38 -18.01
N TYR A 91 4.73 4.71 -16.95
CA TYR A 91 5.59 4.14 -15.92
C TYR A 91 6.51 3.02 -16.44
N LEU A 92 6.02 2.17 -17.35
CA LEU A 92 6.79 1.06 -17.92
C LEU A 92 7.68 1.46 -19.11
N VAL A 93 7.46 2.63 -19.72
CA VAL A 93 8.27 3.13 -20.86
C VAL A 93 9.31 4.17 -20.42
N SER A 94 9.48 4.45 -19.12
CA SER A 94 10.56 5.32 -18.65
C SER A 94 11.91 4.66 -18.96
N PRO A 95 12.70 5.17 -19.93
CA PRO A 95 13.87 4.48 -20.42
C PRO A 95 15.06 4.84 -19.53
N TYR A 96 15.29 4.03 -18.51
CA TYR A 96 16.60 3.84 -17.88
C TYR A 96 16.77 2.37 -17.55
#